data_AF-A0A9D5NCI8-F1
#
_entry.id   AF-A0A9D5NCI8-F1
#
_cell.length_a   1.000
_cell.length_b   1.000
_cell.length_c   1.000
_cell.angle_alpha   90.00
_cell.angle_beta   90.00
_cell.angle_gamma   90.00
#
_symmetry.space_group_name_H-M   'P 1'
#
loop_
_entity.id
_entity.type
_entity.pdbx_description
1 polymer ?
#
loop_
_entity_poly.entity_id
_entity_poly.type
_entity_poly.pdbx_seq_one_letter_code
_entity_poly.pdbx_strand_id
1 'polypeptide(L)' 'MKIITVRGEALCRDCHALYNVAKNEGVCPKCGSRYKKILGGQQFTLKEIGFEE' A
#
# COMPACT_ATOMS: atom_id res chain seq x y z
N MET A 1 5.71 4.76 -21.61
CA MET A 1 5.79 4.26 -20.22
C MET A 1 4.47 4.56 -19.51
N LYS A 2 3.73 3.52 -19.09
CA LYS A 2 2.45 3.67 -18.37
C LYS A 2 2.68 3.44 -16.87
N ILE A 3 2.35 4.42 -16.05
CA ILE A 3 2.46 4.33 -14.59
C ILE A 3 1.11 3.87 -14.03
N ILE A 4 1.12 2.78 -13.25
CA ILE A 4 -0.05 2.28 -12.54
C ILE A 4 0.17 2.52 -11.04
N THR A 5 -0.61 3.41 -10.46
CA THR A 5 -0.54 3.70 -9.03
C THR A 5 -1.35 2.67 -8.24
N VAL A 6 -0.68 1.93 -7.36
CA VAL A 6 -1.32 0.99 -6.44
C VAL A 6 -1.49 1.66 -5.08
N ARG A 7 -2.65 1.44 -4.44
CA ARG A 7 -2.91 2.01 -3.11
C ARG A 7 -2.00 1.34 -2.07
N GLY A 8 -1.36 2.16 -1.24
CA GLY A 8 -0.63 1.69 -0.07
C GLY A 8 -1.59 1.25 1.03
N GLU A 9 -2.14 0.04 0.93
CA GLU A 9 -3.01 -0.54 1.95
C GLU A 9 -2.21 -1.31 3.01
N ALA A 10 -2.67 -1.25 4.25
CA ALA A 10 -2.17 -2.10 5.32
C ALA A 10 -3.29 -2.72 6.14
N LEU A 11 -2.97 -3.89 6.68
CA LEU A 11 -3.74 -4.58 7.69
C LEU A 11 -3.18 -4.25 9.06
N CYS A 12 -3.97 -3.60 9.92
CA CYS A 12 -3.62 -3.47 11.34
C CYS A 12 -3.53 -4.87 11.96
N ARG A 13 -2.47 -5.14 12.72
CA ARG A 13 -2.27 -6.46 13.33
C ARG A 13 -2.98 -6.62 14.67
N ASP A 14 -3.48 -5.53 15.25
CA ASP A 14 -4.19 -5.56 16.53
C ASP A 14 -5.71 -5.62 16.36
N CYS A 15 -6.28 -4.80 15.47
CA CYS A 15 -7.73 -4.75 15.24
C CYS A 15 -8.17 -5.35 13.89
N HIS A 16 -7.22 -5.85 13.09
CA HIS A 16 -7.48 -6.42 11.76
C HIS A 16 -8.16 -5.47 10.77
N ALA A 17 -8.16 -4.15 11.03
CA ALA A 17 -8.70 -3.17 10.10
C ALA A 17 -7.78 -2.98 8.89
N LEU A 18 -8.38 -2.95 7.70
CA LEU A 18 -7.73 -2.51 6.47
C LEU A 18 -7.81 -0.98 6.36
N TYR A 19 -6.69 -0.33 6.06
CA TYR A 19 -6.64 1.12 5.90
C TYR A 19 -5.51 1.54 4.95
N ASN A 20 -5.66 2.74 4.38
CA ASN A 20 -4.63 3.33 3.53
C ASN A 20 -3.52 3.95 4.41
N VAL A 21 -2.31 3.43 4.32
CA VAL A 21 -1.17 3.85 5.13
C VAL A 21 -0.74 5.27 4.83
N ALA A 22 -0.72 5.66 3.56
CA ALA A 22 -0.27 7.00 3.16
C ALA A 22 -1.25 8.07 3.67
N LYS A 23 -2.55 7.81 3.61
CA LYS A 23 -3.58 8.74 4.10
C LYS A 23 -3.64 8.87 5.63
N ASN A 24 -3.27 7.82 6.36
CA ASN A 24 -3.36 7.78 7.82
C ASN A 24 -1.97 7.84 8.49
N GLU A 25 -0.93 8.26 7.75
CA GLU A 25 0.45 8.43 8.24
C GLU A 25 1.00 7.18 8.96
N GLY A 26 0.56 5.99 8.51
CA GLY A 26 0.93 4.71 9.09
C GLY A 26 0.33 4.42 10.47
N VAL A 27 -0.70 5.14 10.91
CA VAL A 27 -1.45 4.88 12.14
C VAL A 27 -2.81 4.31 11.78
N CYS A 28 -3.25 3.26 12.47
CA CYS A 28 -4.58 2.70 12.25
C CYS A 28 -5.65 3.68 12.76
N PRO A 29 -6.60 4.14 11.91
CA PRO A 29 -7.64 5.07 12.35
C PRO A 29 -8.70 4.43 13.27
N LYS A 30 -8.73 3.08 13.35
CA LYS A 30 -9.69 2.34 14.17
C LYS A 30 -9.25 2.17 15.63
N CYS A 31 -7.97 1.93 15.87
CA CYS A 31 -7.45 1.61 17.21
C CYS A 31 -6.23 2.46 17.62
N GLY A 32 -5.72 3.33 16.75
CA GLY A 32 -4.52 4.13 17.01
C GLY A 32 -3.21 3.36 16.94
N SER A 33 -3.23 2.04 16.68
CA SER A 33 -2.00 1.25 16.61
C SER A 33 -1.17 1.55 15.36
N ARG A 34 0.16 1.53 15.53
CA ARG A 34 1.14 1.56 14.44
C ARG A 34 1.55 0.17 13.95
N TYR A 35 1.15 -0.90 14.67
CA TYR A 35 1.49 -2.27 14.33
C TYR A 35 0.61 -2.78 13.19
N LYS A 36 1.25 -3.01 12.04
CA LYS A 36 0.57 -3.20 10.76
C LYS A 36 1.41 -4.04 9.81
N LYS A 37 0.75 -4.75 8.90
CA LYS A 37 1.35 -5.42 7.75
C LYS A 37 0.97 -4.65 6.48
N ILE A 38 1.96 -4.13 5.76
CA ILE A 38 1.74 -3.48 4.46
C ILE A 38 1.37 -4.57 3.44
N LEU A 39 0.26 -4.38 2.73
CA LEU A 39 -0.24 -5.34 1.74
C LEU A 39 0.11 -4.94 0.31
N GLY A 40 0.38 -3.65 0.05
CA GLY A 40 0.72 -3.17 -1.29
C GLY A 40 1.29 -1.76 -1.29
N GLY A 41 1.75 -1.31 -2.47
CA GLY A 41 2.22 0.07 -2.69
C GLY A 41 3.61 0.40 -2.13
N GLN A 42 4.36 -0.59 -1.63
CA GLN A 42 5.71 -0.38 -1.09
C GLN A 42 6.83 -0.63 -2.12
N GLN A 43 6.48 -1.11 -3.32
CA GLN A 43 7.43 -1.54 -4.34
C GLN A 43 7.06 -0.93 -5.70
N PHE A 44 8.07 -0.57 -6.48
CA PHE A 44 7.92 -0.23 -7.90
C PHE A 44 8.11 -1.51 -8.72
N THR A 45 7.09 -1.91 -9.47
CA THR A 45 7.12 -3.14 -10.27
C THR A 45 6.97 -2.78 -11.75
N LEU A 46 7.94 -3.20 -12.57
CA LEU A 46 7.83 -3.10 -14.02
C LEU A 46 6.80 -4.13 -14.50
N LYS A 47 5.71 -3.65 -15.10
CA LYS A 47 4.62 -4.52 -15.57
C LYS A 47 4.81 -4.99 -17.00
N GLU A 48 5.34 -4.13 -17.86
CA GLU A 48 5.44 -4.39 -19.30
C GLU A 48 6.60 -3.59 -19.88
N ILE A 49 7.35 -4.22 -20.79
CA ILE A 49 8.40 -3.61 -21.60
C ILE A 49 8.02 -3.90 -23.04
N GLY A 50 7.71 -2.86 -23.82
CA GLY A 50 7.46 -2.96 -25.25
C GLY A 50 8.67 -2.47 -26.03
N PHE A 51 8.90 -3.07 -27.19
CA PHE A 51 9.91 -2.66 -28.17
C PHE A 51 9.18 -2.25 -29.45
N GLU A 52 9.62 -1.16 -30.08
CA GLU A 52 9.17 -0.74 -31.41
C GLU A 52 10.33 -0.99 -32.39
N GLU A 53 10.02 -1.55 -33.57
CA GLU A 53 10.98 -1.79 -34.67
C GLU A 53 11.14 -0.55 -35.56
#